data_AF-A0A6N7PPP4-F1
#
_entry.id   AF-A0A6N7PPP4-F1
#
_cell.length_a   1.000
_cell.length_b   1.000
_cell.length_c   1.000
_cell.angle_alpha   90.00
_cell.angle_beta   90.00
_cell.angle_gamma   90.00
#
_symmetry.space_group_name_H-M   'P 1'
#
loop_
_entity.id
_entity.type
_entity.pdbx_description
1 polymer ?
#
loop_
_entity_poly.entity_id
_entity_poly.type
_entity_poly.pdbx_seq_one_letter_code
_entity_poly.pdbx_strand_id
1 'polypeptide(L)'
;MPTARRRLESKDIPQADSLENVRRIIDAVADGSKTKADVSDRTGINPRHVLYGLHTARVLGFLVEEEGGGFGVTEVGKALRNAAAGSGEEREEFRKSIQDSEIIGAIAPGILSDKPPAQDAITKQIVKLSGLSDSTAGRRAQTLISWRTQIMSQLGTGVVPSAQDEAAEVEEEEEQAQS
;
A
#
# COMPACT_ATOMS: atom_id res chain seq x y z
N MET A 1 -27.94 0.13 6.10
CA MET A 1 -28.09 -0.78 4.95
C MET A 1 -26.93 -1.78 4.99
N PRO A 2 -27.15 -3.10 4.98
CA PRO A 2 -26.04 -4.03 4.88
C PRO A 2 -25.64 -4.12 3.40
N THR A 3 -24.57 -3.44 3.01
CA THR A 3 -23.97 -3.59 1.68
C THR A 3 -23.46 -5.03 1.56
N ALA A 4 -23.86 -5.71 0.49
CA ALA A 4 -23.42 -7.05 0.16
C ALA A 4 -21.90 -7.17 0.33
N ARG A 5 -21.43 -8.21 1.05
CA ARG A 5 -20.00 -8.50 1.23
C ARG A 5 -19.37 -8.75 -0.15
N ARG A 6 -18.93 -7.68 -0.81
CA ARG A 6 -18.13 -7.79 -2.03
C ARG A 6 -16.85 -8.51 -1.63
N ARG A 7 -16.58 -9.64 -2.27
CA ARG A 7 -15.29 -10.32 -2.16
C ARG A 7 -14.22 -9.32 -2.58
N LEU A 8 -13.25 -9.06 -1.72
CA LEU A 8 -12.15 -8.17 -2.06
C LEU A 8 -11.37 -8.81 -3.20
N GLU A 9 -11.09 -8.05 -4.26
CA GLU A 9 -10.26 -8.56 -5.34
C GLU A 9 -8.81 -8.59 -4.86
N SER A 10 -8.00 -9.49 -5.41
CA SER A 10 -6.58 -9.51 -5.11
C SER A 10 -5.94 -8.15 -5.38
N LYS A 11 -6.37 -7.45 -6.42
CA LYS A 11 -5.82 -6.13 -6.69
C LYS A 11 -6.14 -5.11 -5.61
N ASP A 12 -7.14 -5.30 -4.74
CA ASP A 12 -7.58 -4.33 -3.73
C ASP A 12 -6.75 -4.36 -2.44
N ILE A 13 -5.90 -5.38 -2.26
CA ILE A 13 -5.10 -5.53 -1.04
C ILE A 13 -3.69 -5.00 -1.31
N PRO A 14 -3.24 -3.98 -0.55
CA PRO A 14 -1.95 -3.34 -0.78
C PRO A 14 -0.74 -4.27 -0.74
N GLN A 15 0.29 -3.90 -1.50
CA GLN A 15 1.58 -4.59 -1.61
C GLN A 15 2.79 -3.65 -1.48
N ALA A 16 2.56 -2.35 -1.32
CA ALA A 16 3.64 -1.37 -1.24
C ALA A 16 4.10 -1.21 0.22
N ASP A 17 5.22 -1.83 0.60
CA ASP A 17 5.70 -1.83 1.99
C ASP A 17 6.13 -0.44 2.51
N SER A 18 6.56 0.47 1.62
CA SER A 18 7.08 1.79 1.98
C SER A 18 6.03 2.90 1.75
N LEU A 19 5.61 3.56 2.84
CA LEU A 19 4.74 4.74 2.77
C LEU A 19 5.47 5.96 2.20
N GLU A 20 6.79 6.03 2.36
CA GLU A 20 7.62 7.06 1.72
C GLU A 20 7.55 6.98 0.19
N ASN A 21 7.64 5.77 -0.37
CA ASN A 21 7.48 5.57 -1.81
C ASN A 21 6.06 5.92 -2.28
N VAL A 22 5.04 5.59 -1.47
CA VAL A 22 3.65 5.99 -1.73
C VAL A 22 3.54 7.52 -1.75
N ARG A 23 4.15 8.23 -0.80
CA ARG A 23 4.21 9.69 -0.77
C ARG A 23 4.86 10.26 -2.03
N ARG A 24 6.04 9.76 -2.41
CA ARG A 24 6.74 10.20 -3.64
C ARG A 24 5.90 10.03 -4.90
N ILE A 25 5.11 8.95 -4.97
CA ILE A 25 4.18 8.70 -6.07
C ILE A 25 3.03 9.73 -6.06
N ILE A 26 2.45 10.03 -4.90
CA ILE A 26 1.40 11.04 -4.76
C ILE A 26 1.94 12.43 -5.17
N ASP A 27 3.15 12.77 -4.74
CA ASP A 27 3.82 14.01 -5.12
C ASP A 27 4.03 14.10 -6.63
N ALA A 28 4.49 13.03 -7.28
CA ALA A 28 4.66 13.00 -8.74
C ALA A 28 3.32 13.21 -9.48
N VAL A 29 2.25 12.56 -9.03
CA VAL A 29 0.92 12.73 -9.64
C VAL A 29 0.39 14.15 -9.45
N ALA A 30 0.56 14.73 -8.25
CA ALA A 30 0.15 16.10 -7.97
C ALA A 30 0.99 17.14 -8.74
N ASP A 31 2.24 16.83 -9.06
CA ASP A 31 3.11 17.64 -9.91
C ASP A 31 2.81 17.46 -11.42
N GLY A 32 1.85 16.61 -11.78
CA GLY A 32 1.32 16.48 -13.13
C GLY A 32 1.64 15.17 -13.85
N SER A 33 2.32 14.20 -13.21
CA SER A 33 2.47 12.85 -13.80
C SER A 33 1.11 12.16 -13.89
N LYS A 34 0.66 11.85 -15.11
CA LYS A 34 -0.67 11.26 -15.32
C LYS A 34 -0.62 9.76 -15.55
N THR A 35 0.49 9.24 -16.07
CA THR A 35 0.64 7.82 -16.37
C THR A 35 1.63 7.13 -15.44
N LYS A 36 1.58 5.78 -15.43
CA LYS A 36 2.53 4.95 -14.68
C LYS A 36 3.97 5.17 -15.13
N ALA A 37 4.17 5.36 -16.44
CA ALA A 37 5.47 5.65 -17.02
C ALA A 37 5.99 7.00 -16.50
N ASP A 38 5.16 8.05 -16.57
CA ASP A 38 5.53 9.39 -16.08
C ASP A 38 5.93 9.35 -14.60
N VAL A 39 5.18 8.61 -13.78
CA VAL A 39 5.48 8.47 -12.35
C VAL A 39 6.79 7.71 -12.14
N SER A 40 7.02 6.62 -12.89
CA SER A 40 8.28 5.86 -12.85
C SER A 40 9.47 6.75 -13.20
N ASP A 41 9.39 7.49 -14.29
CA ASP A 41 10.45 8.38 -14.77
C ASP A 41 10.71 9.52 -13.79
N ARG A 42 9.64 10.10 -13.23
CA ARG A 42 9.74 11.20 -12.26
C ARG A 42 10.31 10.78 -10.92
N THR A 43 9.97 9.58 -10.45
CA THR A 43 10.35 9.11 -9.11
C THR A 43 11.60 8.24 -9.11
N GLY A 44 11.99 7.66 -10.23
CA GLY A 44 13.04 6.64 -10.33
C GLY A 44 12.65 5.28 -9.73
N ILE A 45 11.38 5.11 -9.34
CA ILE A 45 10.88 3.85 -8.77
C ILE A 45 10.59 2.87 -9.91
N ASN A 46 10.98 1.61 -9.76
CA ASN A 46 10.70 0.57 -10.76
C ASN A 46 9.18 0.50 -11.08
N PRO A 47 8.79 0.30 -12.35
CA PRO A 47 7.38 0.27 -12.77
C PRO A 47 6.47 -0.65 -11.95
N ARG A 48 6.98 -1.81 -11.50
CA ARG A 48 6.22 -2.75 -10.67
C ARG A 48 5.87 -2.14 -9.30
N HIS A 49 6.82 -1.44 -8.69
CA HIS A 49 6.59 -0.76 -7.41
C HIS A 49 5.75 0.51 -7.56
N VAL A 50 5.84 1.20 -8.71
CA VAL A 50 4.92 2.29 -9.05
C VAL A 50 3.48 1.79 -9.10
N LEU A 51 3.21 0.64 -9.72
CA LEU A 51 1.87 0.03 -9.74
C LEU A 51 1.33 -0.21 -8.33
N TYR A 52 2.15 -0.80 -7.45
CA TYR A 52 1.75 -1.06 -6.08
C TYR A 52 1.50 0.22 -5.28
N GLY A 53 2.34 1.24 -5.46
CA GLY A 53 2.19 2.52 -4.79
C GLY A 53 0.97 3.31 -5.27
N LEU A 54 0.71 3.36 -6.58
CA LEU A 54 -0.49 3.97 -7.15
C LEU A 54 -1.76 3.27 -6.65
N HIS A 55 -1.75 1.94 -6.62
CA HIS A 55 -2.87 1.17 -6.09
C HIS A 55 -3.09 1.46 -4.59
N THR A 56 -2.02 1.42 -3.79
CA THR A 56 -2.06 1.75 -2.36
C THR A 56 -2.60 3.15 -2.11
N ALA A 57 -2.13 4.15 -2.86
CA ALA A 57 -2.58 5.52 -2.74
C ALA A 57 -4.08 5.68 -3.06
N ARG A 58 -4.62 4.87 -3.97
CA ARG A 58 -6.07 4.82 -4.22
C ARG A 58 -6.86 4.17 -3.09
N VAL A 59 -6.38 3.05 -2.55
CA VAL A 59 -7.03 2.36 -1.41
C VAL A 59 -7.11 3.26 -0.17
N LEU A 60 -6.09 4.11 0.02
CA LEU A 60 -6.03 5.10 1.10
C LEU A 60 -6.73 6.42 0.75
N GLY A 61 -7.33 6.53 -0.44
CA GLY A 61 -8.10 7.69 -0.87
C GLY A 61 -7.28 8.93 -1.25
N PHE A 62 -5.96 8.81 -1.40
CA PHE A 62 -5.08 9.93 -1.80
C PHE A 62 -5.14 10.22 -3.30
N LEU A 63 -5.35 9.19 -4.11
CA LEU A 63 -5.45 9.30 -5.56
C LEU A 63 -6.78 8.76 -6.07
N VAL A 64 -7.20 9.25 -7.23
CA VAL A 64 -8.34 8.76 -8.00
C VAL A 64 -7.91 8.50 -9.44
N GLU A 65 -8.58 7.58 -10.12
CA GLU A 65 -8.46 7.46 -11.58
C GLU A 65 -9.35 8.50 -12.25
N GLU A 66 -8.81 9.25 -13.20
CA GLU A 66 -9.55 10.27 -13.93
C GLU A 66 -10.31 9.66 -15.12
N GLU A 67 -11.43 10.28 -15.48
CA GLU A 67 -12.18 9.92 -16.68
C GLU A 67 -11.33 10.24 -17.93
N GLY A 68 -11.06 9.24 -18.76
CA GLY A 68 -10.08 9.34 -19.86
C GLY A 68 -8.72 8.71 -19.57
N GLY A 69 -8.52 8.21 -18.34
CA GLY A 69 -7.32 7.50 -17.93
C GLY A 69 -6.31 8.39 -17.21
N GLY A 70 -5.42 7.73 -16.46
CA GLY A 70 -4.42 8.39 -15.63
C GLY A 70 -4.90 8.66 -14.20
N PHE A 71 -4.13 9.46 -13.46
CA PHE A 71 -4.33 9.68 -12.04
C PHE A 71 -4.49 11.15 -11.68
N GLY A 72 -5.37 11.41 -10.72
CA GLY A 72 -5.59 12.70 -10.08
C GLY A 72 -5.39 12.60 -8.57
N VAL A 73 -5.01 13.72 -7.95
CA VAL A 73 -4.86 13.82 -6.49
C VAL A 73 -6.16 14.31 -5.85
N THR A 74 -6.59 13.65 -4.78
CA THR A 74 -7.80 14.02 -4.02
C THR A 74 -7.50 15.14 -3.02
N GLU A 75 -8.53 15.70 -2.37
CA GLU A 75 -8.33 16.66 -1.27
C GLU A 75 -7.55 16.05 -0.10
N VAL A 76 -7.77 14.77 0.21
CA VAL A 76 -7.00 14.03 1.23
C VAL A 76 -5.53 13.89 0.80
N GLY A 77 -5.30 13.61 -0.49
CA GLY A 77 -3.95 13.60 -1.07
C GLY A 77 -3.25 14.96 -0.96
N LYS A 78 -3.97 16.06 -1.21
CA LYS A 78 -3.45 17.42 -1.05
C LYS A 78 -3.14 17.75 0.41
N ALA A 79 -3.98 17.33 1.35
CA ALA A 79 -3.73 17.51 2.79
C ALA A 79 -2.44 16.82 3.22
N LEU A 80 -2.23 15.57 2.80
CA LEU A 80 -0.97 14.86 2.99
C LEU A 80 0.21 15.66 2.41
N ARG A 81 0.08 16.18 1.19
CA ARG A 81 1.13 16.97 0.53
C ARG A 81 1.54 18.24 1.28
N ASN A 82 0.59 18.89 1.92
CA ASN A 82 0.84 20.10 2.69
C ASN A 82 1.65 19.83 3.96
N ALA A 83 1.61 18.60 4.48
CA ALA A 83 2.49 18.18 5.57
C ALA A 83 3.92 17.96 5.07
N ALA A 84 4.90 18.40 5.87
CA ALA A 84 6.30 18.16 5.57
C ALA A 84 6.63 16.66 5.58
N ALA A 85 7.43 16.19 4.62
CA ALA A 85 7.84 14.79 4.55
C ALA A 85 8.58 14.36 5.83
N GLY A 86 8.26 13.16 6.34
CA GLY A 86 8.78 12.62 7.59
C GLY A 86 8.23 13.26 8.86
N SER A 87 7.35 14.26 8.76
CA SER A 87 6.82 14.99 9.91
C SER A 87 5.80 14.16 10.72
N GLY A 88 5.45 14.67 11.91
CA GLY A 88 4.32 14.15 12.67
C GLY A 88 2.97 14.34 11.97
N GLU A 89 2.82 15.46 11.24
CA GLU A 89 1.61 15.79 10.48
C GLU A 89 1.40 14.80 9.33
N GLU A 90 2.46 14.46 8.59
CA GLU A 90 2.37 13.45 7.52
C GLU A 90 1.91 12.10 8.07
N ARG A 91 2.49 11.68 9.20
CA ARG A 91 2.11 10.42 9.86
C ARG A 91 0.66 10.44 10.34
N GLU A 92 0.17 11.61 10.77
CA GLU A 92 -1.23 11.79 11.16
C GLU A 92 -2.18 11.70 9.95
N GLU A 93 -1.82 12.27 8.81
CA GLU A 93 -2.61 12.12 7.58
C GLU A 93 -2.64 10.66 7.09
N PHE A 94 -1.51 9.94 7.14
CA PHE A 94 -1.51 8.49 6.87
C PHE A 94 -2.37 7.70 7.87
N ARG A 95 -2.33 8.05 9.16
CA ARG A 95 -3.12 7.40 10.21
C ARG A 95 -4.62 7.54 9.94
N LYS A 96 -5.08 8.76 9.65
CA LYS A 96 -6.48 9.04 9.29
C LYS A 96 -6.92 8.23 8.08
N SER A 97 -6.18 8.29 6.98
CA SER A 97 -6.51 7.54 5.75
C SER A 97 -6.55 6.02 5.95
N ILE A 98 -5.67 5.46 6.79
CA ILE A 98 -5.70 4.03 7.12
C ILE A 98 -6.93 3.67 7.96
N GLN A 99 -7.31 4.53 8.91
CA GLN A 99 -8.48 4.32 9.77
C GLN A 99 -9.80 4.45 8.98
N ASP A 100 -9.85 5.37 8.03
CA ASP A 100 -11.04 5.64 7.20
C ASP A 100 -11.19 4.66 6.03
N SER A 101 -10.14 3.90 5.69
CA SER A 101 -10.18 2.95 4.58
C SER A 101 -11.01 1.70 4.93
N GLU A 102 -12.14 1.53 4.25
CA GLU A 102 -13.03 0.37 4.41
C GLU A 102 -12.29 -0.96 4.14
N ILE A 103 -11.40 -0.98 3.15
CA ILE A 103 -10.61 -2.17 2.79
C ILE A 103 -9.68 -2.54 3.94
N ILE A 104 -8.92 -1.57 4.48
CA ILE A 104 -7.98 -1.82 5.57
C ILE A 104 -8.73 -2.21 6.84
N GLY A 105 -9.84 -1.53 7.15
CA GLY A 105 -10.70 -1.87 8.28
C GLY A 105 -11.28 -3.28 8.19
N ALA A 106 -11.57 -3.79 6.99
CA ALA A 106 -12.06 -5.15 6.78
C ALA A 106 -10.99 -6.23 6.98
N ILE A 107 -9.75 -5.99 6.53
CA ILE A 107 -8.66 -6.98 6.57
C ILE A 107 -7.82 -6.94 7.86
N ALA A 108 -7.67 -5.77 8.48
CA ALA A 108 -6.85 -5.56 9.67
C ALA A 108 -7.52 -4.55 10.63
N PRO A 109 -8.68 -4.91 11.21
CA PRO A 109 -9.40 -4.01 12.12
C PRO A 109 -8.51 -3.64 13.32
N GLY A 110 -8.42 -2.33 13.61
CA GLY A 110 -7.62 -1.84 14.72
C GLY A 110 -6.10 -1.97 14.52
N ILE A 111 -5.60 -2.03 13.28
CA ILE A 111 -4.15 -2.14 12.98
C ILE A 111 -3.30 -1.04 13.66
N LEU A 112 -3.87 0.15 13.86
CA LEU A 112 -3.18 1.27 14.53
C LEU A 112 -3.52 1.40 16.02
N SER A 113 -4.21 0.43 16.62
CA SER A 113 -4.51 0.44 18.05
C SER A 113 -3.31 -0.02 18.90
N ASP A 114 -3.42 0.16 20.22
CA ASP A 114 -2.42 -0.32 21.19
C ASP A 114 -2.22 -1.84 21.15
N LYS A 115 -3.27 -2.58 20.78
CA LYS A 115 -3.28 -4.05 20.67
C LYS A 115 -3.64 -4.44 19.23
N PRO A 116 -2.71 -4.30 18.28
CA PRO A 116 -2.98 -4.62 16.88
C PRO A 116 -3.22 -6.13 16.71
N PRO A 117 -3.98 -6.54 15.67
CA PRO A 117 -4.09 -7.94 15.30
C PRO A 117 -2.70 -8.51 14.93
N ALA A 118 -2.46 -9.77 15.33
CA ALA A 118 -1.26 -10.49 14.92
C ALA A 118 -1.23 -10.70 13.40
N GLN A 119 -0.04 -10.82 12.81
CA GLN A 119 0.14 -11.03 11.37
C GLN A 119 -0.67 -12.22 10.86
N ASP A 120 -0.65 -13.36 11.56
CA ASP A 120 -1.43 -14.55 11.20
C ASP A 120 -2.94 -14.31 11.16
N ALA A 121 -3.45 -13.44 12.04
CA ALA A 121 -4.86 -13.08 12.05
C ALA A 121 -5.23 -12.24 10.82
N ILE A 122 -4.35 -11.30 10.45
CA ILE A 122 -4.48 -10.51 9.22
C ILE A 122 -4.41 -11.42 7.99
N THR A 123 -3.43 -12.33 7.93
CA THR A 123 -3.27 -13.31 6.84
C THR A 123 -4.54 -14.12 6.64
N LYS A 124 -5.07 -14.73 7.70
CA LYS A 124 -6.32 -15.52 7.65
C LYS A 124 -7.50 -14.68 7.18
N GLN A 125 -7.58 -13.43 7.60
CA GLN A 125 -8.64 -12.52 7.19
C GLN A 125 -8.52 -12.16 5.69
N ILE A 126 -7.30 -11.92 5.18
CA ILE A 126 -7.03 -11.69 3.77
C ILE A 126 -7.42 -12.91 2.93
N VAL A 127 -6.99 -14.11 3.33
CA VAL A 127 -7.36 -15.38 2.67
C VAL A 127 -8.88 -15.52 2.61
N LYS A 128 -9.57 -15.29 3.73
CA LYS A 128 -11.03 -15.40 3.80
C LYS A 128 -11.76 -14.42 2.88
N LEU A 129 -11.27 -13.18 2.77
CA LEU A 129 -11.97 -12.11 2.04
C LEU A 129 -11.63 -12.04 0.55
N SER A 130 -10.47 -12.55 0.14
CA SER A 130 -10.00 -12.49 -1.25
C SER A 130 -9.71 -13.84 -1.91
N GLY A 131 -9.61 -14.91 -1.11
CA GLY A 131 -9.23 -16.27 -1.53
C GLY A 131 -7.85 -16.38 -2.16
N LEU A 132 -6.92 -15.52 -1.74
CA LEU A 132 -5.50 -15.67 -2.03
C LEU A 132 -4.90 -16.89 -1.32
N SER A 133 -3.75 -17.35 -1.82
CA SER A 133 -2.93 -18.31 -1.08
C SER A 133 -2.46 -17.72 0.25
N ASP A 134 -2.19 -18.58 1.22
CA ASP A 134 -1.71 -18.18 2.55
C ASP A 134 -0.36 -17.43 2.44
N SER A 135 0.55 -17.89 1.57
CA SER A 135 1.83 -17.22 1.30
C SER A 135 1.66 -15.79 0.75
N THR A 136 0.77 -15.59 -0.22
CA THR A 136 0.49 -14.27 -0.80
C THR A 136 -0.20 -13.35 0.22
N ALA A 137 -1.14 -13.91 0.97
CA ALA A 137 -1.83 -13.20 2.05
C ALA A 137 -0.85 -12.79 3.16
N GLY A 138 0.09 -13.67 3.52
CA GLY A 138 1.10 -13.42 4.53
C GLY A 138 2.05 -12.29 4.14
N ARG A 139 2.47 -12.24 2.86
CA ARG A 139 3.25 -11.12 2.34
C ARG A 139 2.50 -9.79 2.43
N ARG A 140 1.19 -9.80 2.14
CA ARG A 140 0.35 -8.59 2.23
C ARG A 140 0.06 -8.18 3.67
N ALA A 141 -0.09 -9.13 4.58
CA ALA A 141 -0.17 -8.84 6.01
C ALA A 141 1.12 -8.15 6.49
N GLN A 142 2.29 -8.60 6.03
CA GLN A 142 3.57 -7.96 6.33
C GLN A 142 3.63 -6.50 5.86
N THR A 143 3.03 -6.17 4.71
CA THR A 143 2.89 -4.79 4.23
C THR A 143 2.20 -3.90 5.28
N LEU A 144 1.06 -4.36 5.83
CA LEU A 144 0.31 -3.59 6.83
C LEU A 144 1.06 -3.45 8.15
N ILE A 145 1.80 -4.48 8.57
CA ILE A 145 2.67 -4.41 9.75
C ILE A 145 3.79 -3.40 9.52
N SER A 146 4.38 -3.38 8.32
CA SER A 146 5.45 -2.44 7.96
C SER A 146 4.97 -1.00 7.98
N TRP A 147 3.74 -0.72 7.53
CA TRP A 147 3.12 0.61 7.64
C TRP A 147 2.92 1.03 9.08
N ARG A 148 2.41 0.13 9.92
CA ARG A 148 2.23 0.41 11.35
C ARG A 148 3.56 0.83 11.97
N THR A 149 4.63 0.10 11.69
CA THR A 149 5.97 0.44 12.20
C THR A 149 6.43 1.82 11.75
N GLN A 150 6.25 2.16 10.47
CA GLN A 150 6.61 3.49 9.93
C GLN A 150 5.81 4.62 10.59
N ILE A 151 4.51 4.43 10.82
CA ILE A 151 3.64 5.45 11.42
C ILE A 151 3.90 5.62 12.92
N MET A 152 4.17 4.51 13.62
CA MET A 152 4.37 4.50 15.07
C MET A 152 5.79 4.85 15.48
N SER A 153 6.77 4.68 14.59
CA SER A 153 8.14 5.10 14.87
C SER A 153 8.17 6.62 15.06
N GLN A 154 8.48 7.05 16.28
CA GLN A 154 8.75 8.45 16.61
C GLN A 154 10.15 8.89 16.19
N LEU A 155 11.00 7.97 15.76
CA LEU A 155 12.37 8.25 15.35
C LEU A 155 12.39 8.73 13.91
N GLY A 156 12.31 10.05 13.77
CA GLY A 156 12.78 10.72 12.56
C GLY A 156 14.27 10.44 12.40
N THR A 157 14.62 9.49 11.55
CA THR A 157 15.94 9.42 10.91
C THR A 157 15.77 8.63 9.63
N GLY A 158 16.03 9.30 8.50
CA GLY A 158 16.17 8.63 7.21
C GLY A 158 17.26 7.57 7.26
N VAL A 159 17.18 6.64 6.30
CA VAL A 159 17.90 5.37 6.17
C VAL A 159 17.15 4.20 6.81
N VAL A 160 16.19 3.66 6.05
CA VAL A 160 16.04 2.20 5.97
C VAL A 160 16.92 1.71 4.82
N PRO A 161 17.84 0.75 5.05
CA PRO A 161 18.41 0.01 3.93
C PRO A 161 17.27 -0.75 3.25
N SER A 162 17.10 -0.50 1.96
CA SER A 162 16.23 -1.29 1.10
C SER A 162 16.60 -2.76 1.25
N ALA A 163 15.74 -3.55 1.89
CA ALA A 163 15.82 -5.01 1.93
C ALA A 163 15.48 -5.63 0.57
N GLN A 164 16.04 -5.09 -0.51
CA GLN A 164 15.92 -5.59 -1.88
C GLN A 164 17.15 -6.39 -2.33
N ASP A 165 18.06 -6.73 -1.41
CA ASP A 165 19.28 -7.51 -1.72
C ASP A 165 19.22 -8.99 -1.28
N GLU A 166 18.06 -9.51 -0.82
CA GLU A 166 17.94 -10.93 -0.39
C GLU A 166 16.76 -11.71 -1.02
N ALA A 167 16.42 -11.44 -2.28
CA ALA A 167 15.55 -12.37 -3.02
C ALA A 167 15.88 -12.38 -4.52
N ALA A 168 17.18 -12.56 -4.83
CA ALA A 168 17.54 -13.35 -5.99
C ALA A 168 17.37 -14.82 -5.60
N GLU A 169 16.86 -15.62 -6.55
CA GLU A 169 16.74 -17.09 -6.51
C GLU A 169 15.61 -17.69 -5.64
N VAL A 170 14.38 -17.74 -6.20
CA VAL A 170 13.66 -19.02 -6.39
C VAL A 170 12.70 -18.86 -7.61
N GLU A 171 13.27 -18.87 -8.82
CA GLU A 171 12.56 -19.36 -10.00
C GLU A 171 13.17 -20.72 -10.30
N GLU A 172 12.42 -21.80 -10.10
CA GLU A 172 12.43 -23.02 -10.91
C GLU A 172 11.49 -24.08 -10.29
N GLU A 173 10.93 -24.91 -11.17
CA GLU A 173 10.03 -26.05 -10.93
C GLU A 173 8.52 -25.76 -10.81
N GLU A 174 7.89 -25.55 -11.97
CA GLU A 174 6.67 -26.30 -12.32
C GLU A 174 6.46 -26.33 -13.85
N GLU A 175 7.33 -27.05 -14.56
CA GLU A 175 7.01 -27.54 -15.91
C GLU A 175 7.34 -29.04 -15.96
N GLN A 176 6.38 -29.87 -15.53
CA GLN A 176 6.27 -31.27 -15.94
C GLN A 176 4.90 -31.84 -15.53
N ALA A 177 3.89 -31.55 -16.33
CA ALA A 177 2.69 -32.37 -16.44
C ALA A 177 1.95 -32.08 -17.75
N GLN A 178 2.49 -32.55 -18.88
CA GLN A 178 1.72 -32.99 -20.06
C GLN A 178 2.65 -33.38 -21.23
N SER A 179 2.96 -34.68 -21.32
CA SER A 179 2.91 -35.55 -22.53
C SER A 179 3.87 -36.73 -22.38
#